data_AF-A0A7G1IW00-F1
#
_entry.id   AF-A0A7G1IW00-F1
#
_cell.length_a   1.000
_cell.length_b   1.000
_cell.length_c   1.000
_cell.angle_alpha   90.00
_cell.angle_beta   90.00
_cell.angle_gamma   90.00
#
_symmetry.space_group_name_H-M   'P 1'
#
loop_
_entity.id
_entity.type
_entity.pdbx_description
1 polymer ?
#
loop_
_entity_poly.entity_id
_entity_poly.type
_entity_poly.pdbx_seq_one_letter_code
_entity_poly.pdbx_strand_id
1 'polypeptide(L)'
;MFSQLRMREEQALLAQDYALEQAEEKGLERGLERGRAEGLEQGRAEGLERGRAEGVEQGLERGLERGKVEGGFAMLANLVRQGLLPSEVASQQLGMTVSEFESLL
;
A
#
# COMPACT_ATOMS: atom_id res chain seq x y z
N MET A 1 -49.35 -22.66 49.60
CA MET A 1 -49.06 -21.33 49.02
C MET A 1 -47.56 -20.99 48.98
N PHE A 2 -46.79 -21.16 50.06
CA PHE A 2 -45.35 -20.81 50.11
C PHE A 2 -44.43 -21.50 49.09
N SER A 3 -44.73 -22.74 48.66
CA SER A 3 -43.90 -23.48 47.69
C SER A 3 -44.00 -22.93 46.25
N GLN A 4 -45.17 -22.44 45.82
CA GLN A 4 -45.33 -21.87 44.47
C GLN A 4 -44.69 -20.49 44.32
N LEU A 5 -44.64 -19.71 45.41
CA LEU A 5 -44.00 -18.39 45.40
C LEU A 5 -42.48 -18.52 45.25
N ARG A 6 -41.83 -19.39 46.04
CA ARG A 6 -40.39 -19.66 45.91
C ARG A 6 -40.00 -20.17 44.52
N MET A 7 -40.79 -21.10 43.97
CA MET A 7 -40.54 -21.62 42.62
C MET A 7 -40.58 -20.53 41.55
N ARG A 8 -41.46 -19.53 41.69
CA ARG A 8 -41.54 -18.38 40.78
C ARG A 8 -40.37 -17.41 40.96
N GLU A 9 -39.95 -17.18 42.21
CA GLU A 9 -38.78 -16.34 42.51
C GLU A 9 -37.50 -16.97 41.93
N GLU A 10 -37.30 -18.27 42.11
CA GLU A 10 -36.18 -19.02 41.52
C GLU A 10 -36.23 -18.98 39.99
N GLN A 11 -37.40 -19.16 39.37
CA GLN A 11 -37.56 -19.05 37.92
C GLN A 11 -37.28 -17.64 37.39
N ALA A 12 -37.68 -16.60 38.13
CA ALA A 12 -37.42 -15.21 37.75
C ALA A 12 -35.92 -14.87 37.81
N LEU A 13 -35.23 -15.36 38.84
CA LEU A 13 -33.77 -15.23 38.97
C LEU A 13 -33.05 -15.93 37.81
N LEU A 14 -33.41 -17.19 37.51
CA LEU A 14 -32.83 -17.93 36.38
C LEU A 14 -33.07 -17.24 35.03
N ALA A 15 -34.26 -16.68 34.82
CA ALA A 15 -34.57 -15.93 33.60
C ALA A 15 -33.76 -14.63 33.50
N GLN A 16 -33.51 -13.96 34.63
CA GLN A 16 -32.69 -12.75 34.69
C GLN A 16 -31.22 -13.08 34.39
N ASP A 17 -30.67 -14.12 35.01
CA ASP A 17 -29.29 -14.57 34.79
C ASP A 17 -29.09 -14.97 33.31
N TYR A 18 -30.03 -15.72 32.75
CA TYR A 18 -29.99 -16.10 31.33
C TYR A 18 -30.07 -14.88 30.40
N ALA A 19 -30.89 -13.88 30.73
CA ALA A 19 -30.99 -12.66 29.94
C ALA A 19 -29.70 -11.81 30.02
N LEU A 20 -29.05 -11.77 31.18
CA LEU A 20 -27.77 -11.09 31.37
C LEU A 20 -26.66 -11.78 30.58
N GLU A 21 -26.53 -13.11 30.71
CA GLU A 21 -25.54 -13.89 29.97
C GLU A 21 -25.70 -13.72 28.45
N GLN A 22 -26.96 -13.76 27.96
CA GLN A 22 -27.27 -13.50 26.55
C GLN A 22 -26.94 -12.08 26.10
N ALA A 23 -27.11 -11.09 26.97
CA ALA A 23 -26.78 -9.70 26.66
C ALA A 23 -25.26 -9.48 26.61
N GLU A 24 -24.52 -10.09 27.52
CA GLU A 24 -23.06 -10.05 27.56
C GLU A 24 -22.44 -10.76 26.34
N GLU A 25 -22.92 -11.96 26.01
CA GLU A 25 -22.46 -12.72 24.85
C GLU A 25 -22.66 -11.92 23.55
N LYS A 26 -23.86 -11.37 23.35
CA LYS A 26 -24.16 -10.52 22.17
C LYS A 26 -23.36 -9.22 22.16
N GLY A 27 -23.12 -8.63 23.33
CA GLY A 27 -22.30 -7.43 23.46
C GLY A 27 -20.85 -7.70 23.07
N LEU A 28 -20.29 -8.81 23.53
CA LEU A 28 -18.94 -9.24 23.23
C LEU A 28 -18.79 -9.61 21.75
N GLU A 29 -19.71 -10.39 21.20
CA GLU A 29 -19.72 -10.78 19.79
C GLU A 29 -19.73 -9.54 18.89
N ARG A 30 -20.67 -8.61 19.12
CA ARG A 30 -20.74 -7.35 18.35
C ARG A 30 -19.49 -6.50 18.50
N GLY A 31 -18.93 -6.42 19.70
CA GLY A 31 -17.70 -5.67 19.97
C GLY A 31 -16.51 -6.24 19.20
N LEU A 32 -16.36 -7.56 19.20
CA LEU A 32 -15.30 -8.26 18.49
C LEU A 32 -15.47 -8.16 16.97
N GLU A 33 -16.67 -8.40 16.46
CA GLU A 33 -16.96 -8.26 15.02
C GLU A 33 -16.66 -6.85 14.54
N ARG A 34 -17.15 -5.84 15.27
CA ARG A 34 -16.94 -4.43 14.92
C ARG A 34 -15.47 -4.06 14.98
N GLY A 35 -14.78 -4.38 16.08
CA GLY A 35 -13.35 -4.07 16.22
C GLY A 35 -12.50 -4.77 15.16
N ARG A 36 -12.83 -6.00 14.80
CA ARG A 36 -12.15 -6.73 13.72
C ARG A 36 -12.42 -6.13 12.35
N ALA A 37 -13.67 -5.77 12.06
CA ALA A 37 -14.04 -5.15 10.79
C ALA A 37 -13.36 -3.79 10.61
N GLU A 38 -13.45 -2.91 11.63
CA GLU A 38 -12.82 -1.60 11.61
C GLU A 38 -11.29 -1.70 11.50
N GLY A 39 -10.66 -2.59 12.27
CA GLY A 39 -9.21 -2.79 12.21
C GLY A 39 -8.72 -3.33 10.87
N LEU A 40 -9.46 -4.26 10.26
CA LEU A 40 -9.14 -4.77 8.91
C LEU A 40 -9.31 -3.70 7.84
N GLU A 41 -10.40 -2.93 7.91
CA GLU A 41 -10.67 -1.86 6.95
C GLU A 41 -9.61 -0.77 7.02
N GLN A 42 -9.29 -0.29 8.23
CA GLN A 42 -8.25 0.73 8.45
C GLN A 42 -6.87 0.23 8.03
N GLY A 43 -6.47 -0.96 8.48
CA GLY A 43 -5.17 -1.53 8.13
C GLY A 43 -5.01 -1.74 6.62
N ARG A 44 -6.08 -2.16 5.94
CA ARG A 44 -6.08 -2.30 4.48
C ARG A 44 -6.04 -0.95 3.77
N ALA A 45 -6.81 0.04 4.22
CA ALA A 45 -6.84 1.37 3.63
C ALA A 45 -5.47 2.03 3.74
N GLU A 46 -4.89 2.07 4.94
CA GLU A 46 -3.56 2.63 5.18
C GLU A 46 -2.47 1.89 4.40
N GLY A 47 -2.49 0.56 4.41
CA GLY A 47 -1.51 -0.24 3.69
C GLY A 47 -1.54 -0.02 2.18
N LEU A 48 -2.74 0.10 1.60
CA LEU A 48 -2.93 0.36 0.17
C LEU A 48 -2.51 1.79 -0.19
N GLU A 49 -2.87 2.77 0.63
CA GLU A 49 -2.51 4.16 0.39
C GLU A 49 -1.00 4.36 0.44
N ARG A 50 -0.34 3.85 1.49
CA ARG A 50 1.13 3.93 1.62
C ARG A 50 1.84 3.18 0.50
N GLY A 51 1.45 1.93 0.25
CA GLY A 51 2.07 1.13 -0.81
C GLY A 51 1.90 1.74 -2.20
N ARG A 52 0.76 2.37 -2.47
CA ARG A 52 0.54 3.11 -3.73
C ARG A 52 1.38 4.38 -3.79
N ALA A 53 1.41 5.19 -2.73
CA ALA A 53 2.19 6.41 -2.69
C ALA A 53 3.68 6.14 -2.92
N GLU A 54 4.25 5.21 -2.16
CA GLU A 54 5.65 4.80 -2.28
C GLU A 54 5.95 4.20 -3.65
N GLY A 55 5.06 3.34 -4.17
CA GLY A 55 5.25 2.72 -5.49
C GLY A 55 5.21 3.73 -6.64
N VAL A 56 4.33 4.73 -6.56
CA VAL A 56 4.25 5.80 -7.56
C VAL A 56 5.47 6.70 -7.49
N GLU A 57 5.88 7.12 -6.29
CA GLU A 57 7.04 7.98 -6.09
C GLU A 57 8.33 7.33 -6.62
N GLN A 58 8.61 6.09 -6.20
CA GLN A 58 9.79 5.35 -6.66
C GLN A 58 9.74 5.07 -8.17
N GLY A 59 8.56 4.74 -8.70
CA GLY A 59 8.37 4.51 -10.13
C GLY A 59 8.63 5.77 -10.96
N LEU A 60 8.12 6.92 -10.50
CA LEU A 60 8.30 8.20 -11.16
C LEU A 60 9.76 8.66 -11.10
N GLU A 61 10.41 8.57 -9.94
CA GLU A 61 11.80 8.99 -9.76
C GLU A 61 12.74 8.19 -10.67
N ARG A 62 12.64 6.85 -10.64
CA ARG A 62 13.42 5.96 -11.52
C ARG A 62 13.11 6.22 -13.00
N GLY A 63 11.84 6.42 -13.33
CA GLY A 63 11.42 6.71 -14.70
C GLY A 63 11.99 8.03 -15.23
N LEU A 64 11.99 9.07 -14.40
CA LEU A 64 12.54 10.38 -14.74
C LEU A 64 14.07 10.36 -14.85
N GLU A 65 14.74 9.70 -13.91
CA GLU A 65 16.21 9.55 -13.96
C GLU A 65 16.64 8.80 -15.23
N ARG A 66 16.00 7.65 -15.48
CA ARG A 66 16.23 6.89 -16.71
C ARG A 66 15.93 7.69 -17.96
N GLY A 67 14.80 8.40 -17.99
CA GLY A 67 14.39 9.24 -19.12
C GLY A 67 15.36 10.39 -19.38
N LYS A 68 15.97 10.98 -18.35
CA LYS A 68 17.02 12.00 -18.51
C LYS A 68 18.28 11.43 -19.13
N VAL A 69 18.73 10.25 -18.69
CA VAL A 69 19.92 9.59 -19.25
C VAL A 69 19.68 9.15 -20.68
N GLU A 70 18.57 8.44 -20.94
CA GLU A 70 18.21 7.96 -22.28
C GLU A 70 17.94 9.13 -23.23
N GLY A 71 17.25 10.18 -22.78
CA GLY A 71 17.00 11.38 -23.57
C GLY A 71 18.26 12.18 -23.87
N GLY A 72 19.18 12.28 -22.90
CA GLY A 72 20.50 12.88 -23.10
C GLY A 72 21.33 12.14 -24.13
N PHE A 73 21.36 10.80 -24.05
CA PHE A 73 21.98 9.96 -25.07
C PHE A 73 21.34 10.17 -26.44
N ALA A 74 20.01 10.10 -26.54
CA ALA A 74 19.31 10.26 -27.81
C ALA A 74 19.55 11.63 -28.45
N MET A 75 19.62 12.69 -27.65
CA MET A 75 19.96 14.03 -28.12
C MET A 75 21.37 14.07 -28.71
N LEU A 76 22.37 13.56 -27.98
CA LEU A 76 23.76 13.55 -28.43
C LEU A 76 23.96 12.67 -29.65
N ALA A 77 23.35 11.48 -29.68
CA ALA A 77 23.37 10.57 -30.83
C ALA A 77 22.77 11.24 -32.08
N ASN A 78 21.68 12.00 -31.94
CA ASN A 78 21.10 12.73 -33.06
C ASN A 78 22.02 13.84 -33.60
N LEU A 79 22.74 14.56 -32.73
CA LEU A 79 23.72 15.56 -33.15
C LEU A 79 24.90 14.93 -33.88
N VAL A 80 25.36 13.77 -33.39
CA VAL A 80 26.45 13.02 -34.03
C VAL A 80 26.02 12.50 -35.40
N ARG A 81 24.83 11.90 -35.52
CA ARG A 81 24.30 11.43 -36.82
C ARG A 81 24.09 12.55 -37.84
N GLN A 82 23.83 13.77 -37.39
CA GLN A 82 23.72 14.95 -38.25
C GLN A 82 25.08 15.58 -38.60
N GLY A 83 26.19 15.04 -38.08
CA GLY A 83 27.53 15.58 -38.26
C GLY A 83 27.74 16.91 -37.52
N LEU A 84 26.87 17.27 -36.58
CA LEU A 84 26.94 18.52 -35.81
C LEU A 84 27.84 18.39 -34.57
N LEU A 85 28.15 17.17 -34.15
CA LEU A 85 28.99 16.88 -32.99
C LEU A 85 29.87 15.64 -33.26
N PRO A 86 31.16 15.64 -32.90
CA PRO A 86 31.99 14.43 -32.96
C PRO A 86 31.59 13.39 -31.89
N SER A 87 31.73 12.10 -32.18
CA SER A 87 31.48 10.99 -31.24
C SER A 87 32.33 11.11 -29.97
N GLU A 88 33.54 11.66 -30.07
CA GLU A 88 34.45 11.89 -28.95
C GLU A 88 33.86 12.86 -27.93
N VAL A 89 33.17 13.91 -28.39
CA VAL A 89 32.57 14.92 -27.51
C VAL A 89 31.30 14.38 -26.86
N ALA A 90 30.48 13.64 -27.60
CA ALA A 90 29.27 13.01 -27.06
C ALA A 90 29.61 11.95 -26.00
N SER A 91 30.58 11.09 -26.28
CA SER A 91 31.00 10.03 -25.35
C SER A 91 31.59 10.58 -24.05
N GLN A 92 32.45 11.61 -24.13
CA GLN A 92 32.96 12.31 -22.94
C GLN A 92 31.83 12.91 -22.09
N GLN A 93 30.83 13.53 -22.72
CA GLN A 93 29.71 14.15 -22.00
C GLN A 93 28.84 13.14 -21.25
N LEU A 94 28.79 11.90 -21.73
CA LEU A 94 28.09 10.79 -21.08
C LEU A 94 29.00 9.96 -20.16
N GLY A 95 30.28 10.30 -20.05
CA GLY A 95 31.24 9.59 -19.21
C GLY A 95 31.55 8.17 -19.69
N MET A 96 31.39 7.88 -20.99
CA MET A 96 31.68 6.56 -21.59
C MET A 96 32.78 6.68 -22.64
N THR A 97 33.29 5.54 -23.08
CA THR A 97 34.30 5.50 -24.15
C THR A 97 33.65 5.77 -25.52
N VAL A 98 34.46 6.23 -26.49
CA VAL A 98 34.01 6.45 -27.87
C VAL A 98 33.45 5.15 -28.46
N SER A 99 34.14 4.02 -28.25
CA SER A 99 33.71 2.72 -28.77
C SER A 99 32.38 2.25 -28.16
N GLU A 100 32.15 2.48 -26.86
CA GLU A 100 30.86 2.19 -26.22
C GLU A 100 29.75 3.06 -26.83
N PHE A 101 29.98 4.36 -26.96
CA PHE A 101 29.02 5.28 -27.57
C PHE A 101 28.69 4.88 -29.02
N GLU A 102 29.70 4.57 -29.83
CA GLU A 102 29.53 4.15 -31.23
C GLU A 102 28.81 2.81 -31.37
N SER A 103 28.97 1.89 -30.40
CA SER A 103 28.22 0.63 -30.38
C SER A 103 26.73 0.79 -30.07
N LEU A 104 26.34 1.93 -29.49
CA LEU A 104 24.95 2.27 -29.15
C LEU A 104 24.30 3.22 -30.17
N LEU A 105 25.08 3.73 -31.14
CA LEU A 105 24.68 4.62 -32.23
C LEU A 105 23.97 3.89 -33.36
#